data_AF-A0A2U1PGW4-F1
#
_entry.id   AF-A0A2U1PGW4-F1
#
_cell.length_a   1.000
_cell.length_b   1.000
_cell.length_c   1.000
_cell.angle_alpha   90.00
_cell.angle_beta   90.00
_cell.angle_gamma   90.00
#
_symmetry.space_group_name_H-M   'P 1'
#
loop_
_entity.id
_entity.type
_entity.pdbx_description
1 polymer ?
#
loop_
_entity_poly.entity_id
_entity_poly.type
_entity_poly.pdbx_seq_one_letter_code
_entity_poly.pdbx_strand_id
1 'polypeptide(L)'
;MESERNNVLVATQVRISGFGDQVTAKILVDYIEITYGLVWKCKVKTSSTPRDAYPVFDVNLENVQKVTHYEKVEPYAFLQFVSPDTVDTIVEDAHTGQLVYNNNTLKVILGPQIPYEKYQLRMKETPYRLSNVGLEVGLLTSQDNFVVSWRGSDSGVDLLIDPFDCSIKFLFTKDTAFSLKGTKDYIVIKCDFKAEFLLRNVKFVKECDNHLVLVLQLASAPCIFYRTADDDIKQMHPSEMLDDDDPWIRTTNFTPSGAIGRCNTYRVSIRICDVLKVKKALAFLEEQGVEIEHNVTQLKVEDGPSFGSWL
;
A
#
# COMPACT_ATOMS: atom_id res chain seq x y z
N MET A 1 -20.99 13.11 -29.77
CA MET A 1 -19.54 12.83 -29.89
C MET A 1 -18.79 12.93 -28.57
N GLU A 2 -19.11 13.87 -27.67
CA GLU A 2 -18.58 13.86 -26.28
C GLU A 2 -19.29 12.82 -25.39
N SER A 3 -20.61 12.68 -25.55
CA SER A 3 -21.45 11.74 -24.79
C SER A 3 -21.18 10.25 -25.04
N GLU A 4 -20.51 9.88 -26.14
CA GLU A 4 -20.16 8.49 -26.46
C GLU A 4 -18.82 8.06 -25.84
N ARG A 5 -17.93 9.01 -25.51
CA ARG A 5 -16.66 8.72 -24.83
C ARG A 5 -16.82 8.46 -23.32
N ASN A 6 -17.95 8.84 -22.74
CA ASN A 6 -18.19 8.71 -21.29
C ASN A 6 -18.38 7.26 -20.83
N ASN A 7 -18.74 6.35 -21.72
CA ASN A 7 -18.86 4.91 -21.43
C ASN A 7 -17.64 4.09 -21.91
N VAL A 8 -16.61 4.73 -22.47
CA VAL A 8 -15.41 4.00 -22.90
C VAL A 8 -14.63 3.59 -21.66
N LEU A 9 -14.48 2.28 -21.51
CA LEU A 9 -13.67 1.65 -20.48
C LEU A 9 -12.23 1.59 -20.98
N VAL A 10 -11.30 2.07 -20.16
CA VAL A 10 -9.87 2.02 -20.45
C VAL A 10 -9.13 1.24 -19.38
N ALA A 11 -8.14 0.47 -19.81
CA ALA A 11 -7.15 -0.14 -18.93
C ALA A 11 -5.80 0.50 -19.22
N THR A 12 -4.97 0.59 -18.18
CA THR A 12 -3.58 1.02 -18.32
C THR A 12 -2.61 -0.01 -17.71
N GLN A 13 -3.16 -1.07 -17.12
CA GLN A 13 -2.40 -2.18 -16.53
C GLN A 13 -2.66 -3.47 -17.28
N VAL A 14 -1.62 -4.29 -17.36
CA VAL A 14 -1.68 -5.68 -17.81
C VAL A 14 -0.86 -6.56 -16.89
N ARG A 15 -1.27 -7.82 -16.77
CA ARG A 15 -0.44 -8.88 -16.20
C ARG A 15 0.17 -9.71 -17.32
N ILE A 16 1.49 -9.84 -17.33
CA ILE A 16 2.24 -10.65 -18.31
C ILE A 16 2.83 -11.87 -17.61
N SER A 17 2.83 -13.03 -18.27
CA SER A 17 3.46 -14.27 -17.79
C SER A 17 4.06 -15.07 -18.94
N GLY A 18 4.85 -16.11 -18.63
CA GLY A 18 5.49 -16.98 -19.63
C GLY A 18 6.89 -16.55 -20.08
N PHE A 19 7.46 -15.53 -19.43
CA PHE A 19 8.81 -15.03 -19.75
C PHE A 19 9.95 -15.80 -19.06
N GLY A 20 9.65 -16.62 -18.06
CA GLY A 20 10.60 -17.49 -17.36
C GLY A 20 11.31 -16.85 -16.15
N ASP A 21 12.00 -17.68 -15.36
CA ASP A 21 12.49 -17.33 -14.01
C ASP A 21 13.65 -16.34 -13.97
N GLN A 22 14.34 -16.12 -15.10
CA GLN A 22 15.56 -15.30 -15.17
C GLN A 22 15.29 -13.86 -15.63
N VAL A 23 14.03 -13.50 -15.88
CA VAL A 23 13.66 -12.18 -16.38
C VAL A 23 13.41 -11.22 -15.24
N THR A 24 14.20 -10.16 -15.21
CA THR A 24 14.01 -9.03 -14.27
C THR A 24 13.00 -8.03 -14.82
N ALA A 25 12.45 -7.20 -13.94
CA ALA A 25 11.55 -6.11 -14.30
C ALA A 25 12.19 -5.15 -15.30
N LYS A 26 13.51 -4.91 -15.18
CA LYS A 26 14.27 -4.12 -16.16
C LYS A 26 14.27 -4.77 -17.55
N ILE A 27 14.63 -6.05 -17.64
CA ILE A 27 14.69 -6.76 -18.93
C ILE A 27 13.32 -6.75 -19.61
N LEU A 28 12.25 -6.97 -18.83
CA LEU A 28 10.89 -6.97 -19.37
C LEU A 28 10.46 -5.58 -19.85
N VAL A 29 10.78 -4.51 -19.10
CA VAL A 29 10.53 -3.12 -19.54
C VAL A 29 11.29 -2.82 -20.83
N ASP A 30 12.59 -3.08 -20.86
CA ASP A 30 13.44 -2.80 -22.03
C ASP A 30 12.89 -3.53 -23.28
N TYR A 31 12.37 -4.74 -23.15
CA TYR A 31 11.72 -5.48 -24.24
C TYR A 31 10.37 -4.88 -24.68
N ILE A 32 9.49 -4.55 -23.72
CA ILE A 32 8.14 -4.07 -24.02
C ILE A 32 8.16 -2.65 -24.61
N GLU A 33 9.03 -1.77 -24.10
CA GLU A 33 9.11 -0.38 -24.56
C GLU A 33 9.59 -0.23 -26.01
N ILE A 34 10.34 -1.21 -26.53
CA ILE A 34 10.81 -1.21 -27.93
C ILE A 34 9.64 -1.26 -28.91
N THR A 35 8.56 -1.96 -28.57
CA THR A 35 7.48 -2.29 -29.52
C THR A 35 6.15 -1.65 -29.16
N TYR A 36 5.79 -1.60 -27.88
CA TYR A 36 4.43 -1.26 -27.46
C TYR A 36 4.29 0.17 -26.94
N GLY A 37 5.35 0.69 -26.31
CA GLY A 37 5.37 2.05 -25.78
C GLY A 37 5.81 2.10 -24.32
N LEU A 38 5.84 3.32 -23.79
CA LEU A 38 6.43 3.61 -22.49
C LEU A 38 5.69 2.92 -21.32
N VAL A 39 6.48 2.41 -20.38
CA VAL A 39 6.02 1.75 -19.16
C VAL A 39 6.37 2.63 -17.97
N TRP A 40 5.40 3.01 -17.16
CA TRP A 40 5.68 3.75 -15.92
C TRP A 40 6.24 2.87 -14.82
N LYS A 41 5.67 1.67 -14.66
CA LYS A 41 6.03 0.73 -13.59
C LYS A 41 5.91 -0.70 -14.10
N CYS A 42 6.91 -1.50 -13.78
CA CYS A 42 6.89 -2.94 -13.92
C CYS A 42 7.23 -3.57 -12.57
N LYS A 43 6.41 -4.51 -12.12
CA LYS A 43 6.65 -5.31 -10.91
C LYS A 43 6.62 -6.78 -11.29
N VAL A 44 7.78 -7.44 -11.22
CA VAL A 44 7.91 -8.89 -11.43
C VAL A 44 7.76 -9.59 -10.09
N LYS A 45 6.75 -10.45 -10.03
CA LYS A 45 6.36 -11.20 -8.85
C LYS A 45 6.78 -12.65 -8.99
N THR A 46 7.57 -13.10 -8.02
CA THR A 46 8.01 -14.50 -7.86
C THR A 46 7.63 -15.06 -6.50
N SER A 47 7.12 -14.20 -5.61
CA SER A 47 6.75 -14.56 -4.24
C SER A 47 5.24 -14.77 -4.12
N SER A 48 4.84 -15.61 -3.17
CA SER A 48 3.43 -15.84 -2.84
C SER A 48 3.27 -16.15 -1.35
N THR A 49 2.07 -15.96 -0.84
CA THR A 49 1.74 -16.49 0.48
C THR A 49 1.72 -18.02 0.40
N PRO A 50 2.41 -18.75 1.29
CA PRO A 50 2.39 -20.21 1.29
C PRO A 50 0.96 -20.74 1.43
N ARG A 51 0.65 -21.85 0.74
CA ARG A 51 -0.68 -22.47 0.83
C ARG A 51 -0.96 -22.88 2.28
N ASP A 52 -2.20 -22.68 2.71
CA ASP A 52 -2.67 -23.02 4.07
C ASP A 52 -1.88 -22.37 5.21
N ALA A 53 -1.21 -21.25 4.96
CA ALA A 53 -0.49 -20.49 5.98
C ALA A 53 -1.18 -19.15 6.28
N TYR A 54 -1.16 -18.75 7.54
CA TYR A 54 -1.70 -17.48 8.01
C TYR A 54 -0.60 -16.64 8.67
N PRO A 55 -0.63 -15.31 8.50
CA PRO A 55 0.33 -14.45 9.16
C PRO A 55 0.11 -14.47 10.68
N VAL A 56 1.21 -14.51 11.41
CA VAL A 56 1.26 -14.55 12.88
C VAL A 56 2.04 -13.33 13.37
N PHE A 57 1.48 -12.60 14.33
CA PHE A 57 2.00 -11.29 14.74
C PHE A 57 2.54 -11.23 16.17
N ASP A 58 2.32 -12.28 16.96
CA ASP A 58 2.71 -12.41 18.37
C ASP A 58 3.98 -13.26 18.57
N VAL A 59 4.77 -13.42 17.51
CA VAL A 59 5.97 -14.26 17.51
C VAL A 59 7.23 -13.41 17.38
N ASN A 60 8.22 -13.68 18.23
CA ASN A 60 9.54 -13.09 18.11
C ASN A 60 10.32 -13.73 16.94
N LEU A 61 10.50 -12.97 15.85
CA LEU A 61 11.14 -13.42 14.61
C LEU A 61 12.61 -13.85 14.77
N GLU A 62 13.29 -13.41 15.84
CA GLU A 62 14.67 -13.81 16.14
C GLU A 62 14.77 -15.25 16.64
N ASN A 63 13.71 -15.75 17.30
CA ASN A 63 13.68 -17.05 17.96
C ASN A 63 13.04 -18.16 17.10
N VAL A 64 12.66 -17.83 15.87
CA VAL A 64 11.92 -18.73 14.98
C VAL A 64 12.86 -19.50 14.06
N GLN A 65 12.63 -20.80 13.92
CA GLN A 65 13.28 -21.61 12.89
C GLN A 65 12.75 -21.21 11.50
N LYS A 66 13.57 -20.48 10.74
CA LYS A 66 13.20 -19.96 9.43
C LYS A 66 13.30 -21.05 8.37
N VAL A 67 12.16 -21.44 7.80
CA VAL A 67 12.13 -22.25 6.58
C VAL A 67 12.19 -21.33 5.37
N THR A 68 13.23 -21.46 4.56
CA THR A 68 13.46 -20.62 3.37
C THR A 68 12.89 -21.22 2.08
N HIS A 69 12.49 -22.49 2.11
CA HIS A 69 12.05 -23.23 0.93
C HIS A 69 10.55 -23.51 1.04
N TYR A 70 9.76 -22.85 0.19
CA TYR A 70 8.34 -23.12 -0.02
C TYR A 70 8.01 -22.99 -1.51
N GLU A 71 6.90 -23.59 -1.93
CA GLU A 71 6.42 -23.51 -3.32
C GLU A 71 6.07 -22.06 -3.68
N LYS A 72 6.87 -21.48 -4.57
CA LYS A 72 6.66 -20.14 -5.13
C LYS A 72 5.82 -20.21 -6.40
N VAL A 73 5.22 -19.08 -6.76
CA VAL A 73 4.46 -18.95 -8.01
C VAL A 73 5.39 -18.88 -9.22
N GLU A 74 4.91 -19.38 -10.36
CA GLU A 74 5.55 -19.07 -11.64
C GLU A 74 5.63 -17.55 -11.82
N PRO A 75 6.76 -17.01 -12.32
CA PRO A 75 6.92 -15.58 -12.48
C PRO A 75 5.85 -14.95 -13.38
N TYR A 76 5.29 -13.85 -12.91
CA TYR A 76 4.44 -12.96 -13.68
C TYR A 76 4.75 -11.51 -13.32
N ALA A 77 4.35 -10.59 -14.18
CA ALA A 77 4.63 -9.17 -14.02
C ALA A 77 3.37 -8.35 -14.12
N PHE A 78 3.27 -7.29 -13.32
CA PHE A 78 2.30 -6.21 -13.49
C PHE A 78 2.98 -5.06 -14.21
N LEU A 79 2.47 -4.71 -15.38
CA LEU A 79 2.96 -3.58 -16.17
C LEU A 79 1.90 -2.50 -16.22
N GLN A 80 2.30 -1.29 -15.86
CA GLN A 80 1.50 -0.08 -15.96
C GLN A 80 2.06 0.78 -17.10
N PHE A 81 1.27 0.94 -18.16
CA PHE A 81 1.60 1.78 -19.30
C PHE A 81 1.28 3.24 -19.05
N VAL A 82 1.97 4.12 -19.79
CA VAL A 82 1.71 5.56 -19.82
C VAL A 82 0.41 5.89 -20.55
N SER A 83 0.13 5.15 -21.62
CA SER A 83 -1.05 5.34 -22.46
C SER A 83 -1.96 4.11 -22.43
N PRO A 84 -3.29 4.28 -22.28
CA PRO A 84 -4.23 3.18 -22.41
C PRO A 84 -4.23 2.58 -23.82
N ASP A 85 -3.96 3.38 -24.86
CA ASP A 85 -3.99 2.92 -26.26
C ASP A 85 -2.98 1.80 -26.54
N THR A 86 -1.88 1.74 -25.78
CA THR A 86 -0.87 0.68 -25.86
C THR A 86 -1.40 -0.67 -25.38
N VAL A 87 -2.34 -0.67 -24.42
CA VAL A 87 -2.82 -1.89 -23.77
C VAL A 87 -3.58 -2.78 -24.75
N ASP A 88 -4.43 -2.20 -25.59
CA ASP A 88 -5.21 -2.99 -26.56
C ASP A 88 -4.29 -3.69 -27.57
N THR A 89 -3.22 -3.03 -27.98
CA THR A 89 -2.25 -3.57 -28.96
C THR A 89 -1.48 -4.75 -28.38
N ILE A 90 -0.91 -4.62 -27.18
CA ILE A 90 -0.17 -5.73 -26.55
C ILE A 90 -1.06 -6.92 -26.21
N VAL A 91 -2.33 -6.67 -25.87
CA VAL A 91 -3.30 -7.72 -25.63
C VAL A 91 -3.62 -8.47 -26.92
N GLU A 92 -3.87 -7.79 -28.03
CA GLU A 92 -4.15 -8.41 -29.33
C GLU A 92 -2.95 -9.23 -29.83
N ASP A 93 -1.73 -8.69 -29.73
CA ASP A 93 -0.50 -9.40 -30.11
C ASP A 93 -0.26 -10.66 -29.27
N ALA A 94 -0.61 -10.62 -27.98
CA ALA A 94 -0.57 -11.80 -27.12
C ALA A 94 -1.62 -12.84 -27.51
N HIS A 95 -2.85 -12.42 -27.86
CA HIS A 95 -3.91 -13.32 -28.32
C HIS A 95 -3.58 -13.99 -29.66
N THR A 96 -2.93 -13.27 -30.57
CA THR A 96 -2.52 -13.77 -31.89
C THR A 96 -1.18 -14.53 -31.84
N GLY A 97 -0.54 -14.62 -30.68
CA GLY A 97 0.73 -15.33 -30.48
C GLY A 97 1.96 -14.61 -31.03
N GLN A 98 1.85 -13.32 -31.35
CA GLN A 98 2.93 -12.48 -31.87
C GLN A 98 3.85 -11.95 -30.76
N LEU A 99 3.33 -11.83 -29.53
CA LEU A 99 4.12 -11.43 -28.37
C LEU A 99 5.01 -12.60 -27.89
N VAL A 100 6.26 -12.64 -28.36
CA VAL A 100 7.21 -13.73 -28.10
C VAL A 100 8.52 -13.21 -27.50
N TYR A 101 8.93 -13.80 -26.37
CA TYR A 101 10.21 -13.51 -25.72
C TYR A 101 11.00 -14.82 -25.52
N ASN A 102 12.25 -14.86 -25.99
CA ASN A 102 13.12 -16.05 -25.91
C ASN A 102 12.44 -17.36 -26.37
N ASN A 103 11.76 -17.31 -27.52
CA ASN A 103 10.98 -18.42 -28.10
C ASN A 103 9.75 -18.87 -27.26
N ASN A 104 9.40 -18.15 -26.20
CA ASN A 104 8.20 -18.39 -25.42
C ASN A 104 7.13 -17.37 -25.78
N THR A 105 5.94 -17.82 -26.13
CA THR A 105 4.77 -16.95 -26.29
C THR A 105 4.35 -16.43 -24.93
N LEU A 106 4.30 -15.11 -24.78
CA LEU A 106 3.88 -14.47 -23.55
C LEU A 106 2.36 -14.44 -23.47
N LYS A 107 1.85 -14.65 -22.26
CA LYS A 107 0.41 -14.54 -21.96
C LYS A 107 0.15 -13.21 -21.30
N VAL A 108 -0.86 -12.50 -21.78
CA VAL A 108 -1.28 -11.20 -21.26
C VAL A 108 -2.71 -11.29 -20.76
N ILE A 109 -2.93 -10.80 -19.55
CA ILE A 109 -4.25 -10.65 -18.94
C ILE A 109 -4.48 -9.16 -18.72
N LEU A 110 -5.62 -8.65 -19.19
CA LEU A 110 -6.02 -7.27 -19.01
C LEU A 110 -6.26 -6.95 -17.53
N GLY A 111 -5.76 -5.80 -17.06
CA GLY A 111 -6.05 -5.29 -15.72
C GLY A 111 -7.47 -4.69 -15.60
N PRO A 112 -7.81 -4.14 -14.43
CA PRO A 112 -9.07 -3.45 -14.20
C PRO A 112 -9.28 -2.31 -15.19
N GLN A 113 -10.49 -2.28 -15.73
CA GLN A 113 -10.92 -1.19 -16.58
C GLN A 113 -11.69 -0.16 -15.76
N ILE A 114 -11.44 1.11 -16.04
CA ILE A 114 -12.19 2.23 -15.46
C ILE A 114 -12.75 3.12 -16.56
N PRO A 115 -13.89 3.81 -16.34
CA PRO A 115 -14.38 4.82 -17.26
C PRO A 115 -13.31 5.86 -17.55
N TYR A 116 -13.18 6.27 -18.82
CA TYR A 116 -12.14 7.21 -19.25
C TYR A 116 -12.16 8.53 -18.48
N GLU A 117 -13.33 9.07 -18.12
CA GLU A 117 -13.44 10.27 -17.27
C GLU A 117 -12.82 10.06 -15.88
N LYS A 118 -13.05 8.89 -15.27
CA LYS A 118 -12.45 8.55 -13.97
C LYS A 118 -10.93 8.40 -14.09
N TYR A 119 -10.44 7.82 -15.18
CA TYR A 119 -9.01 7.80 -15.49
C TYR A 119 -8.44 9.22 -15.57
N GLN A 120 -9.08 10.12 -16.33
CA GLN A 120 -8.63 11.51 -16.46
C GLN A 120 -8.63 12.25 -15.12
N LEU A 121 -9.64 12.04 -14.28
CA LEU A 121 -9.68 12.60 -12.93
C LEU A 121 -8.52 12.07 -12.08
N ARG A 122 -8.31 10.75 -12.08
CA ARG A 122 -7.22 10.14 -11.32
C ARG A 122 -5.84 10.65 -11.74
N MET A 123 -5.65 10.94 -13.02
CA MET A 123 -4.41 11.49 -13.56
C MET A 123 -4.14 12.95 -13.15
N LYS A 124 -5.17 13.68 -12.68
CA LYS A 124 -5.05 15.06 -12.18
C LYS A 124 -4.85 15.11 -10.67
N GLU A 125 -5.46 14.18 -9.95
CA GLU A 125 -5.41 14.13 -8.48
C GLU A 125 -4.15 13.39 -8.00
N THR A 126 -3.17 14.15 -7.51
CA THR A 126 -1.98 13.57 -6.88
C THR A 126 -2.23 13.40 -5.38
N PRO A 127 -2.01 12.20 -4.81
CA PRO A 127 -2.07 12.02 -3.38
C PRO A 127 -1.11 12.93 -2.60
N TYR A 128 -1.36 13.08 -1.31
CA TYR A 128 -0.39 13.68 -0.39
C TYR A 128 0.36 12.55 0.33
N ARG A 129 1.61 12.28 -0.06
CA ARG A 129 2.48 11.35 0.66
C ARG A 129 3.44 12.05 1.61
N LEU A 130 3.43 11.56 2.84
CA LEU A 130 4.37 11.89 3.90
C LEU A 130 5.14 10.61 4.24
N SER A 131 6.44 10.60 3.92
CA SER A 131 7.30 9.43 4.12
C SER A 131 8.05 9.49 5.43
N ASN A 132 8.34 8.31 5.99
CA ASN A 132 9.09 8.13 7.23
C ASN A 132 8.44 8.88 8.41
N VAL A 133 7.11 8.83 8.50
CA VAL A 133 6.39 9.38 9.66
C VAL A 133 6.40 8.36 10.80
N GLY A 134 6.51 8.86 12.04
CA GLY A 134 6.33 8.01 13.22
C GLY A 134 4.85 7.70 13.40
N LEU A 135 4.49 6.44 13.65
CA LEU A 135 3.10 6.03 13.85
C LEU A 135 2.93 5.42 15.23
N GLU A 136 1.98 5.91 15.99
CA GLU A 136 1.56 5.32 17.26
C GLU A 136 0.05 5.11 17.26
N VAL A 137 -0.38 3.99 17.83
CA VAL A 137 -1.79 3.61 17.91
C VAL A 137 -2.16 3.47 19.37
N GLY A 138 -3.29 4.08 19.74
CA GLY A 138 -3.69 4.17 21.13
C GLY A 138 -5.11 4.69 21.32
N LEU A 139 -5.38 5.10 22.55
CA LEU A 139 -6.68 5.65 22.95
C LEU A 139 -6.49 7.06 23.50
N LEU A 140 -7.36 7.95 23.06
CA LEU A 140 -7.49 9.26 23.66
C LEU A 140 -8.41 9.14 24.89
N THR A 141 -7.84 9.20 26.10
CA THR A 141 -8.58 9.00 27.37
C THR A 141 -9.22 10.28 27.91
N SER A 142 -8.68 11.44 27.51
CA SER A 142 -9.26 12.77 27.68
C SER A 142 -8.83 13.64 26.50
N GLN A 143 -9.32 14.88 26.39
CA GLN A 143 -9.02 15.78 25.26
C GLN A 143 -7.52 15.86 24.90
N ASP A 144 -6.65 15.73 25.91
CA ASP A 144 -5.21 15.94 25.81
C ASP A 144 -4.38 14.75 26.31
N ASN A 145 -4.99 13.60 26.66
CA ASN A 145 -4.25 12.45 27.18
C ASN A 145 -4.33 11.23 26.24
N PHE A 146 -3.22 10.91 25.58
CA PHE A 146 -3.07 9.81 24.65
C PHE A 146 -2.29 8.65 25.28
N VAL A 147 -2.94 7.48 25.36
CA VAL A 147 -2.35 6.25 25.90
C VAL A 147 -1.96 5.32 24.76
N VAL A 148 -0.66 5.08 24.61
CA VAL A 148 -0.07 4.28 23.52
C VAL A 148 -0.26 2.79 23.78
N SER A 149 -0.77 2.08 22.78
CA SER A 149 -0.93 0.62 22.80
C SER A 149 -0.01 -0.11 21.81
N TRP A 150 0.49 0.60 20.81
CA TRP A 150 1.47 0.10 19.84
C TRP A 150 2.24 1.26 19.19
N ARG A 151 3.52 1.02 18.87
CA ARG A 151 4.38 1.93 18.10
C ARG A 151 4.86 1.23 16.84
N GLY A 152 4.87 1.97 15.74
CA GLY A 152 5.45 1.55 14.48
C GLY A 152 6.97 1.41 14.56
N SER A 153 7.55 0.87 13.49
CA SER A 153 9.00 0.76 13.33
C SER A 153 9.68 2.12 13.40
N ASP A 154 10.91 2.15 13.91
CA ASP A 154 11.78 3.34 13.93
C ASP A 154 12.13 3.84 12.52
N SER A 155 12.03 2.97 11.51
CA SER A 155 12.17 3.34 10.10
C SER A 155 11.03 4.26 9.61
N GLY A 156 9.96 4.40 10.40
CA GLY A 156 8.75 5.13 10.04
C GLY A 156 7.86 4.35 9.07
N VAL A 157 6.72 4.96 8.77
CA VAL A 157 5.72 4.49 7.80
C VAL A 157 5.46 5.58 6.76
N ASP A 158 4.85 5.23 5.64
CA ASP A 158 4.27 6.20 4.71
C ASP A 158 2.82 6.48 5.11
N LEU A 159 2.47 7.77 5.25
CA LEU A 159 1.10 8.24 5.33
C LEU A 159 0.71 8.79 3.95
N LEU A 160 -0.37 8.26 3.38
CA LEU A 160 -0.93 8.68 2.10
C LEU A 160 -2.35 9.17 2.31
N ILE A 161 -2.65 10.40 1.89
CA ILE A 161 -4.01 10.93 1.82
C ILE A 161 -4.36 11.03 0.34
N ASP A 162 -5.38 10.29 -0.09
CA ASP A 162 -5.75 10.15 -1.50
C ASP A 162 -7.04 10.93 -1.79
N PRO A 163 -6.97 12.07 -2.50
CA PRO A 163 -8.14 12.88 -2.82
C PRO A 163 -9.14 12.17 -3.73
N PHE A 164 -8.67 11.30 -4.61
CA PHE A 164 -9.53 10.60 -5.57
C PHE A 164 -10.40 9.54 -4.88
N ASP A 165 -9.80 8.78 -3.96
CA ASP A 165 -10.51 7.73 -3.20
C ASP A 165 -11.22 8.28 -1.94
N CYS A 166 -10.96 9.55 -1.58
CA CYS A 166 -11.27 10.10 -0.26
C CYS A 166 -10.86 9.13 0.87
N SER A 167 -9.60 8.68 0.84
CA SER A 167 -9.05 7.72 1.81
C SER A 167 -7.73 8.19 2.43
N ILE A 168 -7.45 7.66 3.62
CA ILE A 168 -6.16 7.79 4.31
C ILE A 168 -5.60 6.38 4.47
N LYS A 169 -4.33 6.20 4.09
CA LYS A 169 -3.63 4.92 4.07
C LYS A 169 -2.30 5.06 4.83
N PHE A 170 -2.02 4.12 5.72
CA PHE A 170 -0.68 3.88 6.26
C PHE A 170 -0.06 2.70 5.52
N LEU A 171 1.12 2.89 4.94
CA LEU A 171 1.85 1.88 4.17
C LEU A 171 3.22 1.65 4.80
N PHE A 172 3.59 0.40 5.01
CA PHE A 172 4.92 0.04 5.50
C PHE A 172 5.25 -1.41 5.18
N THR A 173 6.54 -1.72 5.17
CA THR A 173 7.04 -3.06 4.88
C THR A 173 7.67 -3.65 6.14
N LYS A 174 7.40 -4.92 6.43
CA LYS A 174 8.05 -5.65 7.53
C LYS A 174 8.17 -7.14 7.25
N ASP A 175 9.14 -7.78 7.91
CA ASP A 175 9.21 -9.23 7.96
C ASP A 175 8.02 -9.78 8.77
N THR A 176 7.36 -10.82 8.24
CA THR A 176 6.15 -11.41 8.81
C THR A 176 6.30 -12.93 8.85
N ALA A 177 6.03 -13.52 10.01
CA ALA A 177 5.99 -14.96 10.17
C ALA A 177 4.65 -15.52 9.69
N PHE A 178 4.70 -16.66 9.02
CA PHE A 178 3.55 -17.44 8.58
C PHE A 178 3.65 -18.83 9.20
N SER A 179 2.64 -19.24 9.97
CA SER A 179 2.60 -20.57 10.55
C SER A 179 2.16 -21.59 9.51
N LEU A 180 2.95 -22.65 9.33
CA LEU A 180 2.58 -23.77 8.46
C LEU A 180 1.63 -24.73 9.18
N LYS A 181 0.44 -24.94 8.60
CA LYS A 181 -0.59 -25.80 9.16
C LYS A 181 -0.05 -27.20 9.48
N GLY A 182 -0.24 -27.65 10.71
CA GLY A 182 0.16 -28.98 11.18
C GLY A 182 1.62 -29.11 11.61
N THR A 183 2.40 -28.02 11.59
CA THR A 183 3.80 -27.99 12.05
C THR A 183 4.00 -26.89 13.11
N LYS A 184 5.17 -26.86 13.74
CA LYS A 184 5.62 -25.72 14.56
C LYS A 184 6.55 -24.78 13.78
N ASP A 185 6.68 -25.02 12.48
CA ASP A 185 7.60 -24.30 11.63
C ASP A 185 6.95 -23.02 11.11
N TYR A 186 7.79 -22.01 10.89
CA TYR A 186 7.36 -20.75 10.34
C TYR A 186 8.18 -20.41 9.11
N ILE A 187 7.50 -19.76 8.17
CA ILE A 187 8.15 -19.10 7.03
C ILE A 187 8.13 -17.61 7.32
N VAL A 188 9.28 -16.96 7.22
CA VAL A 188 9.38 -15.50 7.33
C VAL A 188 9.45 -14.92 5.94
N ILE A 189 8.50 -14.05 5.61
CA ILE A 189 8.39 -13.39 4.31
C ILE A 189 8.30 -11.89 4.56
N LYS A 190 8.98 -11.10 3.72
CA LYS A 190 8.79 -9.66 3.74
C LYS A 190 7.44 -9.30 3.13
N CYS A 191 6.64 -8.54 3.88
CA CYS A 191 5.30 -8.14 3.47
C CYS A 191 5.12 -6.63 3.53
N ASP A 192 4.40 -6.11 2.54
CA ASP A 192 3.82 -4.78 2.59
C ASP A 192 2.51 -4.87 3.37
N PHE A 193 2.27 -3.89 4.23
CA PHE A 193 1.04 -3.71 4.96
C PHE A 193 0.38 -2.41 4.56
N LYS A 194 -0.95 -2.45 4.52
CA LYS A 194 -1.81 -1.29 4.29
C LYS A 194 -2.89 -1.23 5.35
N ALA A 195 -2.94 -0.13 6.10
CA ALA A 195 -4.08 0.21 6.95
C ALA A 195 -4.82 1.38 6.29
N GLU A 196 -6.08 1.16 5.92
CA GLU A 196 -6.86 2.07 5.09
C GLU A 196 -8.19 2.43 5.74
N PHE A 197 -8.53 3.70 5.76
CA PHE A 197 -9.82 4.20 6.22
C PHE A 197 -10.27 5.39 5.37
N LEU A 198 -11.59 5.56 5.27
CA LEU A 198 -12.19 6.62 4.47
C LEU A 198 -12.25 7.91 5.28
N LEU A 199 -12.14 9.05 4.60
CA LEU A 199 -12.16 10.38 5.22
C LEU A 199 -13.43 10.58 6.08
N ARG A 200 -14.58 10.09 5.60
CA ARG A 200 -15.85 10.13 6.36
C ARG A 200 -15.85 9.37 7.70
N ASN A 201 -14.86 8.50 7.92
CA ASN A 201 -14.70 7.76 9.16
C ASN A 201 -13.73 8.47 10.12
N VAL A 202 -13.13 9.60 9.73
CA VAL A 202 -12.33 10.43 10.61
C VAL A 202 -13.27 11.33 11.39
N LYS A 203 -13.25 11.23 12.73
CA LYS A 203 -14.06 12.08 13.61
C LYS A 203 -13.50 13.50 13.65
N PHE A 204 -12.21 13.60 13.97
CA PHE A 204 -11.47 14.84 13.98
C PHE A 204 -9.98 14.56 13.79
N VAL A 205 -9.25 15.61 13.45
CA VAL A 205 -7.79 15.67 13.44
C VAL A 205 -7.34 16.76 14.39
N LYS A 206 -6.48 16.45 15.36
CA LYS A 206 -5.77 17.48 16.13
C LYS A 206 -4.42 17.72 15.51
N GLU A 207 -4.12 18.98 15.27
CA GLU A 207 -2.81 19.44 14.86
C GLU A 207 -2.08 20.01 16.08
N CYS A 208 -0.97 19.39 16.44
CA CYS A 208 -0.13 19.78 17.57
C CYS A 208 1.28 20.17 17.10
N ASP A 209 1.99 20.88 17.95
CA ASP A 209 3.43 21.17 17.80
C ASP A 209 3.81 21.76 16.43
N ASN A 210 3.06 22.77 15.96
CA ASN A 210 3.28 23.43 14.67
C ASN A 210 3.28 22.46 13.47
N HIS A 211 2.22 21.67 13.33
CA HIS A 211 2.06 20.63 12.29
C HIS A 211 3.04 19.45 12.36
N LEU A 212 3.83 19.31 13.43
CA LEU A 212 4.76 18.20 13.58
C LEU A 212 4.09 16.95 14.15
N VAL A 213 2.90 17.08 14.72
CA VAL A 213 2.13 15.96 15.23
C VAL A 213 0.68 16.08 14.77
N LEU A 214 0.15 15.01 14.19
CA LEU A 214 -1.28 14.88 13.89
C LEU A 214 -1.87 13.76 14.75
N VAL A 215 -3.01 14.02 15.38
CA VAL A 215 -3.77 13.01 16.12
C VAL A 215 -5.10 12.80 15.40
N LEU A 216 -5.25 11.65 14.76
CA LEU A 216 -6.46 11.27 14.05
C LEU A 216 -7.30 10.36 14.94
N GLN A 217 -8.55 10.73 15.22
CA GLN A 217 -9.50 9.83 15.87
C GLN A 217 -10.49 9.28 14.85
N LEU A 218 -10.64 7.96 14.81
CA LEU A 218 -11.52 7.27 13.89
C LEU A 218 -12.86 6.89 14.54
N ALA A 219 -13.92 6.92 13.75
CA ALA A 219 -15.25 6.44 14.08
C ALA A 219 -15.42 4.93 13.85
N SER A 220 -14.57 4.34 13.01
CA SER A 220 -14.58 2.91 12.71
C SER A 220 -13.16 2.37 12.56
N ALA A 221 -13.02 1.05 12.75
CA ALA A 221 -11.73 0.38 12.60
C ALA A 221 -11.27 0.45 11.12
N PRO A 222 -9.96 0.61 10.88
CA PRO A 222 -9.45 0.62 9.52
C PRO A 222 -9.55 -0.78 8.87
N CYS A 223 -9.53 -0.77 7.55
CA CYS A 223 -9.33 -1.96 6.75
C CYS A 223 -7.84 -2.29 6.69
N ILE A 224 -7.47 -3.51 7.09
CA ILE A 224 -6.07 -3.93 7.11
C ILE A 224 -5.83 -4.97 6.03
N PHE A 225 -4.74 -4.78 5.30
CA PHE A 225 -4.31 -5.67 4.25
C PHE A 225 -2.81 -5.92 4.31
N TYR A 226 -2.40 -7.04 3.72
CA TYR A 226 -1.00 -7.33 3.45
C TYR A 226 -0.83 -7.94 2.07
N ARG A 227 0.41 -7.91 1.55
CA ARG A 227 0.86 -8.69 0.40
C ARG A 227 2.37 -8.92 0.51
N THR A 228 2.92 -9.85 -0.27
CA THR A 228 4.38 -10.08 -0.29
C THR A 228 5.10 -8.92 -0.98
N ALA A 229 6.31 -8.57 -0.52
CA ALA A 229 7.04 -7.35 -0.90
C ALA A 229 8.41 -7.59 -1.55
N ASP A 230 8.93 -8.82 -1.53
CA ASP A 230 10.23 -9.17 -2.16
C ASP A 230 10.11 -9.34 -3.69
N ASP A 231 9.42 -8.40 -4.33
CA ASP A 231 9.20 -8.39 -5.77
C ASP A 231 10.22 -7.46 -6.47
N ASP A 232 10.62 -7.79 -7.69
CA ASP A 232 11.54 -6.95 -8.48
C ASP A 232 10.75 -5.82 -9.15
N ILE A 233 11.05 -4.57 -8.79
CA ILE A 233 10.28 -3.39 -9.22
C ILE A 233 11.18 -2.45 -10.02
N LYS A 234 10.74 -2.14 -11.24
CA LYS A 234 11.31 -1.10 -12.10
C LYS A 234 10.31 0.04 -12.23
N GLN A 235 10.62 1.20 -11.65
CA GLN A 235 9.82 2.42 -11.75
C GLN A 235 10.56 3.47 -12.58
N MET A 236 9.91 4.00 -13.61
CA MET A 236 10.49 4.96 -14.57
C MET A 236 10.08 6.41 -14.30
N HIS A 237 8.94 6.63 -13.63
CA HIS A 237 8.47 7.97 -13.28
C HIS A 237 8.33 8.16 -11.76
N PRO A 238 8.80 9.29 -11.20
CA PRO A 238 8.81 9.54 -9.76
C PRO A 238 7.48 10.05 -9.18
N SER A 239 6.39 10.08 -9.95
CA SER A 239 5.09 10.51 -9.45
C SER A 239 4.54 9.53 -8.41
N GLU A 240 3.74 10.03 -7.46
CA GLU A 240 2.99 9.19 -6.51
C GLU A 240 1.94 8.41 -7.31
N MET A 241 2.28 7.18 -7.67
CA MET A 241 1.50 6.36 -8.60
C MET A 241 0.34 5.64 -7.91
N LEU A 242 -0.63 5.25 -8.75
CA LEU A 242 -1.57 4.19 -8.42
C LEU A 242 -0.84 2.92 -8.00
N ASP A 243 -1.46 2.21 -7.08
CA ASP A 243 -1.02 0.86 -6.76
C ASP A 243 -1.19 -0.05 -7.99
N ASP A 244 -0.34 -1.07 -8.08
CA ASP A 244 -0.49 -2.09 -9.13
C ASP A 244 -1.60 -3.10 -8.76
N ASP A 245 -2.02 -3.89 -9.74
CA ASP A 245 -3.03 -4.95 -9.58
C ASP A 245 -2.54 -6.17 -8.77
N ASP A 246 -1.42 -6.05 -8.03
CA ASP A 246 -1.01 -7.09 -7.09
C ASP A 246 -1.99 -7.15 -5.91
N PRO A 247 -2.73 -8.27 -5.77
CA PRO A 247 -3.86 -8.34 -4.86
C PRO A 247 -3.44 -8.17 -3.40
N TRP A 248 -4.19 -7.32 -2.71
CA TRP A 248 -4.16 -7.17 -1.27
C TRP A 248 -4.96 -8.28 -0.58
N ILE A 249 -4.35 -8.96 0.38
CA ILE A 249 -5.01 -9.98 1.20
C ILE A 249 -5.51 -9.30 2.48
N ARG A 250 -6.80 -9.45 2.78
CA ARG A 250 -7.41 -8.91 4.00
C ARG A 250 -6.82 -9.61 5.24
N THR A 251 -6.47 -8.84 6.25
CA THR A 251 -6.12 -9.33 7.59
C THR A 251 -6.89 -8.54 8.66
N THR A 252 -6.87 -9.02 9.90
CA THR A 252 -7.55 -8.41 11.05
C THR A 252 -6.61 -7.56 11.90
N ASN A 253 -5.29 -7.77 11.79
CA ASN A 253 -4.30 -7.03 12.54
C ASN A 253 -2.91 -7.12 11.89
N PHE A 254 -1.97 -6.35 12.43
CA PHE A 254 -0.53 -6.54 12.24
C PHE A 254 0.27 -6.32 13.53
N THR A 255 -0.42 -5.99 14.63
CA THR A 255 0.19 -5.71 15.93
C THR A 255 0.09 -6.95 16.82
N PRO A 256 1.17 -7.31 17.55
CA PRO A 256 1.15 -8.44 18.48
C PRO A 256 0.02 -8.35 19.50
N SER A 257 -0.22 -7.15 20.03
CA SER A 257 -1.21 -6.89 21.08
C SER A 257 -2.64 -6.68 20.56
N GLY A 258 -2.87 -6.79 19.26
CA GLY A 258 -4.18 -6.52 18.67
C GLY A 258 -4.62 -5.04 18.76
N ALA A 259 -3.70 -4.09 18.97
CA ALA A 259 -3.98 -2.67 19.20
C ALA A 259 -4.91 -2.06 18.14
N ILE A 260 -4.73 -2.37 16.85
CA ILE A 260 -5.55 -1.78 15.76
C ILE A 260 -7.05 -2.08 15.91
N GLY A 261 -7.42 -3.23 16.49
CA GLY A 261 -8.82 -3.59 16.71
C GLY A 261 -9.41 -3.02 18.01
N ARG A 262 -8.56 -2.60 18.95
CA ARG A 262 -8.96 -2.11 20.28
C ARG A 262 -8.88 -0.58 20.40
N CYS A 263 -8.08 0.04 19.53
CA CYS A 263 -7.74 1.45 19.56
C CYS A 263 -8.28 2.15 18.32
N ASN A 264 -8.68 3.40 18.47
CA ASN A 264 -9.23 4.21 17.38
C ASN A 264 -8.50 5.54 17.20
N THR A 265 -7.42 5.80 17.94
CA THR A 265 -6.64 7.03 17.83
C THR A 265 -5.25 6.71 17.29
N TYR A 266 -4.84 7.49 16.29
CA TYR A 266 -3.58 7.37 15.57
C TYR A 266 -2.81 8.66 15.74
N ARG A 267 -1.64 8.61 16.37
CA ARG A 267 -0.72 9.74 16.48
C ARG A 267 0.37 9.58 15.44
N VAL A 268 0.52 10.61 14.61
CA VAL A 268 1.47 10.65 13.50
C VAL A 268 2.49 11.74 13.78
N SER A 269 3.76 11.37 13.92
CA SER A 269 4.88 12.29 14.08
C SER A 269 5.51 12.58 12.72
N ILE A 270 5.66 13.86 12.40
CA ILE A 270 5.99 14.33 11.05
C ILE A 270 7.34 15.03 11.05
N ARG A 271 8.07 14.89 9.96
CA ARG A 271 9.35 15.58 9.75
C ARG A 271 9.13 17.05 9.47
N ILE A 272 10.00 17.90 10.00
CA ILE A 272 9.96 19.35 9.82
C ILE A 272 9.91 19.73 8.32
N CYS A 273 10.64 19.01 7.46
CA CYS A 273 10.67 19.28 6.03
C CYS A 273 9.33 19.03 5.30
N ASP A 274 8.42 18.25 5.88
CA ASP A 274 7.14 17.90 5.27
C ASP A 274 5.98 18.82 5.73
N VAL A 275 6.22 19.79 6.63
CA VAL A 275 5.19 20.69 7.17
C VAL A 275 4.36 21.38 6.08
N LEU A 276 4.98 21.80 4.98
CA LEU A 276 4.25 22.43 3.88
C LEU A 276 3.27 21.47 3.20
N LYS A 277 3.64 20.19 3.07
CA LYS A 277 2.73 19.15 2.55
C LYS A 277 1.60 18.87 3.51
N VAL A 278 1.89 18.85 4.82
CA VAL A 278 0.87 18.69 5.87
C VAL A 278 -0.16 19.79 5.80
N LYS A 279 0.25 21.06 5.68
CA LYS A 279 -0.68 22.19 5.54
C LYS A 279 -1.64 22.02 4.37
N LYS A 280 -1.13 21.58 3.22
CA LYS A 280 -1.97 21.31 2.03
C LYS A 280 -2.93 20.14 2.28
N ALA A 281 -2.45 19.08 2.91
CA ALA A 281 -3.27 17.93 3.23
C ALA A 281 -4.37 18.28 4.25
N LEU A 282 -4.06 19.07 5.29
CA LEU A 282 -5.04 19.55 6.27
C LEU A 282 -6.10 20.43 5.60
N ALA A 283 -5.70 21.38 4.74
CA ALA A 283 -6.65 22.21 4.01
C ALA A 283 -7.61 21.37 3.16
N PHE A 284 -7.09 20.34 2.47
CA PHE A 284 -7.93 19.38 1.76
C PHE A 284 -8.90 18.63 2.70
N LEU A 285 -8.44 18.17 3.87
CA LEU A 285 -9.30 17.51 4.85
C LEU A 285 -10.43 18.44 5.35
N GLU A 286 -10.14 19.72 5.60
CA GLU A 286 -11.15 20.73 5.96
C GLU A 286 -12.17 20.94 4.84
N GLU A 287 -11.73 21.02 3.58
CA GLU A 287 -12.60 21.13 2.41
C GLU A 287 -13.54 19.92 2.27
N GLN A 288 -13.08 18.74 2.70
CA GLN A 288 -13.90 17.52 2.76
C GLN A 288 -14.79 17.44 4.01
N GLY A 289 -14.78 18.46 4.86
CA GLY A 289 -15.62 18.55 6.06
C GLY A 289 -15.10 17.78 7.28
N VAL A 290 -13.82 17.40 7.30
CA VAL A 290 -13.18 16.84 8.50
C VAL A 290 -12.95 17.95 9.52
N GLU A 291 -13.35 17.72 10.77
CA GLU A 291 -13.09 18.66 11.87
C GLU A 291 -11.59 18.69 12.20
N ILE A 292 -10.97 19.87 12.17
CA ILE A 292 -9.56 20.05 12.51
C ILE A 292 -9.42 21.00 13.71
N GLU A 293 -8.80 20.51 14.78
CA GLU A 293 -8.41 21.30 15.95
C GLU A 293 -6.96 21.78 15.78
N HIS A 294 -6.74 23.08 15.54
CA HIS A 294 -5.41 23.64 15.34
C HIS A 294 -4.70 24.05 16.63
N ASN A 295 -3.36 23.93 16.62
CA ASN A 295 -2.45 24.45 17.65
C ASN A 295 -2.74 23.95 19.08
N VAL A 296 -3.07 22.67 19.20
CA VAL A 296 -3.21 22.03 20.52
C VAL A 296 -1.83 21.89 21.14
N THR A 297 -1.61 22.54 22.29
CA THR A 297 -0.25 22.81 22.83
C THR A 297 0.24 21.79 23.85
N GLN A 298 -0.58 20.83 24.31
CA GLN A 298 -0.15 19.87 25.34
C GLN A 298 -0.82 18.49 25.20
N LEU A 299 -0.44 17.70 24.19
CA LEU A 299 -0.81 16.28 24.19
C LEU A 299 0.11 15.52 25.16
N LYS A 300 -0.43 15.06 26.29
CA LYS A 300 0.26 14.13 27.19
C LYS A 300 0.24 12.74 26.56
N VAL A 301 1.42 12.13 26.45
CA VAL A 301 1.60 10.78 25.90
C VAL A 301 2.08 9.85 27.01
N GLU A 302 1.36 8.77 27.24
CA GLU A 302 1.68 7.76 28.25
C GLU A 302 1.68 6.36 27.64
N ASP A 303 2.53 5.48 28.15
CA ASP A 303 2.53 4.08 27.75
C ASP A 303 1.39 3.32 28.43
N GLY A 304 0.60 2.60 27.65
CA GLY A 304 -0.49 1.80 28.18
C GLY A 304 0.00 0.59 28.98
N PRO A 305 -0.86 0.00 29.84
CA PRO A 305 -0.47 -1.10 30.72
C PRO A 305 -0.07 -2.39 29.98
N SER A 306 -0.47 -2.54 28.72
CA SER A 306 -0.06 -3.65 27.84
C SER A 306 1.03 -3.25 26.83
N PHE A 307 1.68 -2.10 27.04
CA PHE A 307 2.76 -1.63 26.18
C PHE A 307 4.05 -2.42 26.48
N GLY A 308 4.67 -3.01 25.46
CA GLY A 308 5.92 -3.75 25.60
C GLY A 308 5.84 -5.11 26.33
N SER A 309 4.66 -5.57 26.75
CA SER A 309 4.48 -6.82 27.53
C SER A 309 4.61 -8.13 26.72
N TRP A 310 5.25 -8.10 25.55
CA TRP A 310 5.38 -9.23 24.61
C TRP A 310 6.78 -9.32 24.00
N LEU A 311 7.81 -9.06 24.81
CA LEU A 311 9.20 -9.42 24.52
C LEU A 311 9.50 -10.83 25.02
#